data_AF-A0A413GDQ6-F1
#
_entry.id   AF-A0A413GDQ6-F1
#
_cell.length_a   1.000
_cell.length_b   1.000
_cell.length_c   1.000
_cell.angle_alpha   90.00
_cell.angle_beta   90.00
_cell.angle_gamma   90.00
#
_symmetry.space_group_name_H-M   'P 1'
#
loop_
_entity.id
_entity.type
_entity.pdbx_description
1 polymer ?
#
loop_
_entity_poly.entity_id
_entity_poly.type
_entity_poly.pdbx_seq_one_letter_code
_entity_poly.pdbx_strand_id
1 'polypeptide(L)' 'PSKLTFIIPAELADGTYELKVTTQFSGNSKTLLKTPRSVTKTIYIGTAPSGGGSSSGGDGGIEENPLG' A
#
# COMPACT_ATOMS: atom_id res chain seq x y z
N PRO A 1 -5.47 13.71 -4.43
CA PRO A 1 -4.74 12.44 -4.57
C PRO A 1 -5.02 11.48 -3.39
N SER A 2 -5.46 10.27 -3.69
CA SER A 2 -5.91 9.28 -2.69
C SER A 2 -5.24 7.90 -2.83
N LYS A 3 -4.47 7.66 -3.89
CA LYS A 3 -3.80 6.38 -4.18
C LYS A 3 -2.33 6.62 -4.54
N LEU A 4 -1.46 5.75 -4.04
CA LEU A 4 -0.04 5.70 -4.35
C LEU A 4 0.30 4.25 -4.72
N THR A 5 0.89 4.06 -5.89
CA THR A 5 1.41 2.75 -6.36
C THR A 5 2.92 2.83 -6.42
N PHE A 6 3.61 1.81 -5.93
CA PHE A 6 5.08 1.71 -5.94
C PHE A 6 5.48 0.26 -6.20
N ILE A 7 6.71 0.06 -6.69
CA ILE A 7 7.27 -1.25 -7.02
C ILE A 7 8.25 -1.64 -5.91
N ILE A 8 8.13 -2.86 -5.40
CA ILE A 8 9.07 -3.42 -4.43
C ILE A 8 10.29 -3.97 -5.17
N PRO A 9 11.52 -3.65 -4.74
CA PRO A 9 12.73 -4.26 -5.30
C PRO A 9 12.73 -5.78 -5.11
N ALA A 10 13.10 -6.52 -6.15
CA ALA A 10 13.14 -7.99 -6.11
C ALA A 10 14.18 -8.55 -5.13
N GLU A 11 15.21 -7.77 -4.81
CA GLU A 11 16.28 -8.15 -3.87
C GLU A 11 15.92 -7.87 -2.41
N LEU A 12 14.70 -7.38 -2.13
CA LEU A 12 14.26 -7.13 -0.78
C LEU A 12 13.84 -8.46 -0.13
N ALA A 13 14.56 -8.87 0.92
CA ALA A 13 14.27 -10.10 1.65
C ALA A 13 12.88 -10.09 2.31
N ASP A 14 12.30 -11.28 2.48
CA ASP A 14 11.05 -11.46 3.20
C ASP A 14 11.16 -10.92 4.63
N GLY A 15 10.14 -10.19 5.08
CA GLY A 15 10.16 -9.56 6.39
C GLY A 15 9.09 -8.49 6.60
N THR A 16 9.11 -7.92 7.81
CA THR A 16 8.24 -6.80 8.20
C THR A 16 9.00 -5.48 8.00
N TYR A 17 8.41 -4.57 7.23
CA TYR A 17 9.00 -3.29 6.90
C TYR A 17 8.09 -2.13 7.27
N GLU A 18 8.70 -0.95 7.40
CA GLU A 18 7.99 0.30 7.59
C GLU A 18 8.06 1.14 6.30
N LEU A 19 6.92 1.31 5.63
CA LEU A 19 6.78 2.23 4.51
C LEU A 19 6.55 3.65 5.04
N LYS A 20 7.54 4.52 4.88
CA LYS A 20 7.44 5.95 5.17
C LYS A 20 7.27 6.77 3.90
N VAL A 21 6.10 7.38 3.74
CA VAL A 21 5.82 8.33 2.65
C VAL A 21 6.10 9.74 3.16
N THR A 22 7.12 10.40 2.59
CA THR A 22 7.43 11.81 2.89
C THR A 22 6.98 12.70 1.73
N THR A 23 6.21 13.74 2.00
CA THR A 23 5.67 14.62 0.95
C THR A 23 5.60 16.08 1.39
N GLN A 24 5.80 16.99 0.45
CA GLN A 24 5.48 18.42 0.59
C GLN A 24 4.14 18.77 -0.07
N PHE A 25 3.41 17.80 -0.62
CA PHE A 25 2.15 18.08 -1.30
C PHE A 25 1.07 18.49 -0.27
N SER A 26 0.56 19.71 -0.41
CA SER A 26 -0.53 20.22 0.43
C SER A 26 -1.90 19.87 -0.15
N GLY A 27 -2.27 18.59 -0.15
CA GLY A 27 -3.62 18.04 -0.31
C GLY A 27 -4.58 18.68 -1.35
N ASN A 28 -5.08 19.87 -1.04
CA ASN A 28 -6.12 20.64 -1.71
C ASN A 28 -5.64 21.99 -2.31
N SER A 29 -4.40 22.41 -2.03
CA SER A 29 -3.79 23.62 -2.59
C SER A 29 -2.70 23.27 -3.62
N LYS A 30 -2.52 24.13 -4.63
CA LYS A 30 -1.42 24.03 -5.62
C LYS A 30 -0.05 24.41 -5.03
N THR A 31 0.01 24.80 -3.76
CA THR A 31 1.25 25.15 -3.07
C THR A 31 1.99 23.92 -2.54
N LEU A 32 3.29 24.06 -2.28
CA LEU A 32 4.07 23.05 -1.56
C LEU A 32 4.23 23.47 -0.09
N LEU A 33 4.22 22.49 0.81
CA LEU A 33 4.48 22.69 2.24
C LEU A 33 5.94 23.11 2.44
N LYS A 34 6.16 24.13 3.29
CA LYS A 34 7.50 24.59 3.67
C LYS A 34 8.31 23.48 4.36
N THR A 35 7.64 22.67 5.17
CA THR A 35 8.23 21.52 5.85
C THR A 35 7.58 20.23 5.31
N PRO A 36 8.36 19.23 4.87
CA PRO A 36 7.83 17.93 4.48
C PRO A 36 7.12 17.26 5.65
N ARG A 37 6.03 16.54 5.37
CA ARG A 37 5.33 15.68 6.34
C ARG A 37 5.52 14.22 5.96
N SER A 38 5.49 13.34 6.96
CA SER A 38 5.63 11.89 6.77
C SER A 38 4.41 11.14 7.28
N VAL A 39 4.05 10.05 6.60
CA VAL A 39 3.10 9.04 7.07
C VAL A 39 3.78 7.68 6.98
N THR A 40 3.63 6.89 8.04
CA THR A 40 4.26 5.59 8.19
C THR A 40 3.20 4.48 8.15
N LYS A 41 3.51 3.36 7.49
CA LYS A 41 2.66 2.16 7.47
C LYS A 41 3.51 0.89 7.51
N THR A 42 3.15 -0.07 8.34
CA THR A 42 3.75 -1.40 8.33
C THR A 42 3.32 -2.19 7.10
N ILE A 43 4.26 -2.81 6.41
CA ILE A 43 4.04 -3.72 5.29
C ILE A 43 4.78 -5.04 5.54
N TYR A 44 4.27 -6.12 4.97
CA TYR A 44 4.91 -7.45 5.02
C TYR A 44 5.31 -7.85 3.61
N ILE A 45 6.58 -8.20 3.43
CA ILE A 45 7.12 -8.76 2.19
C ILE A 45 7.30 -10.26 2.42
N GLY A 46 6.76 -11.09 1.53
CA GLY A 46 6.69 -12.54 1.74
C GLY A 46 5.45 -12.96 2.53
N THR A 47 5.59 -13.94 3.43
CA THR A 47 4.49 -14.47 4.24
C THR A 47 4.14 -13.56 5.42
N ALA A 48 2.85 -13.16 5.49
CA ALA A 48 2.35 -12.43 6.64
C ALA A 48 2.32 -13.34 7.90
N PRO A 49 2.62 -12.81 9.10
CA PRO A 49 2.59 -13.60 10.33
C PRO A 49 1.19 -14.15 10.61
N SER A 50 1.12 -15.41 11.06
CA SER A 50 -0.12 -16.10 11.40
C SER A 50 -0.82 -15.38 12.57
N GLY A 51 -1.79 -14.53 12.25
CA GLY A 51 -2.53 -13.72 13.23
C GLY A 51 -2.84 -12.30 12.75
N GLY A 52 -2.20 -11.82 11.67
CA GLY A 52 -2.44 -10.50 11.10
C GLY A 52 -3.54 -10.50 10.04
N GLY A 53 -4.80 -10.66 10.44
CA GLY A 53 -5.94 -10.52 9.55
C GLY A 53 -6.06 -9.09 9.01
N SER A 54 -5.51 -8.84 7.82
CA SER A 54 -6.04 -7.81 6.93
C SER A 54 -6.96 -8.50 5.95
N SER A 55 -8.26 -8.34 6.14
CA SER A 55 -9.24 -8.53 5.08
C SER A 55 -8.86 -7.58 3.94
N SER A 56 -8.05 -8.09 3.01
CA SER A 56 -8.08 -7.60 1.64
C SER A 56 -9.52 -7.83 1.18
N GLY A 57 -10.21 -6.74 0.88
CA GLY A 57 -11.64 -6.74 0.59
C GLY A 57 -12.03 -7.85 -0.38
N GLY A 58 -13.12 -8.53 -0.07
CA GLY A 58 -13.83 -9.34 -1.05
C GLY A 58 -14.23 -8.45 -2.20
N ASP A 59 -13.51 -8.57 -3.32
CA ASP A 59 -13.98 -8.13 -4.61
C ASP A 59 -14.77 -9.26 -5.24
N GLY A 60 -15.94 -8.90 -5.77
CA GLY A 60 -17.06 -9.77 -6.06
C GLY A 60 -16.76 -10.87 -7.07
N GLY A 61 -17.60 -11.91 -6.98
CA GLY A 61 -17.57 -13.07 -7.86
C GLY A 61 -17.54 -12.68 -9.35
N ILE A 62 -16.49 -13.16 -10.01
CA ILE A 62 -16.58 -13.61 -11.38
C ILE A 62 -16.62 -15.13 -11.35
N GLU A 63 -17.80 -15.68 -11.06
CA GLU A 63 -18.11 -17.05 -11.46
C GLU A 63 -18.22 -17.04 -12.99
N GLU A 64 -17.05 -17.12 -13.63
CA GLU A 64 -16.92 -17.39 -15.05
C GLU A 64 -17.51 -18.79 -15.26
N ASN A 65 -18.74 -18.85 -15.79
CA ASN A 65 -19.29 -20.07 -16.36
C ASN A 65 -18.75 -20.16 -17.79
N PRO A 66 -17.77 -21.03 -18.10
CA PRO A 66 -17.25 -21.10 -19.45
C PRO A 66 -18.22 -21.76 -20.44
N LEU A 67 -19.38 -22.31 -20.02
CA LEU A 67 -20.34 -22.99 -20.90
C LEU A 67 -21.77 -22.97 -20.32
N GLY A 68 -22.59 -21.97 -20.68
CA GLY A 68 -24.07 -22.03 -20.57
C GLY A 68 -24.73 -20.90 -19.81
#